data_AF-A0A7J3VU79-F1
#
_entry.id   AF-A0A7J3VU79-F1
#
_cell.length_a   1.000
_cell.length_b   1.000
_cell.length_c   1.000
_cell.angle_alpha   90.00
_cell.angle_beta   90.00
_cell.angle_gamma   90.00
#
_symmetry.space_group_name_H-M   'P 1'
#
loop_
_entity.id
_entity.type
_entity.pdbx_description
1 polymer ?
#
loop_
_entity_poly.entity_id
_entity_poly.type
_entity_poly.pdbx_seq_one_letter_code
_entity_poly.pdbx_strand_id
1 'polypeptide(L)'
;MQVFRPYVDWARSAAVLDDLRLGKQRVEAKQVLNAFFRKLGLIQDGLRGWLSHPIVLLYFNNGKPYIDDIVGFFHACVNEWKRRGKQNFINLDDIRHFIQMVEKEPGTPMTHLHEIEYRRILLIKDPKHYVRVFPCEEIIEVLETEPVRINGVNSWVFDNPRMYRSFVKKLRRML
;
A
#
# COMPACT_ATOMS: atom_id res chain seq x y z
N MET A 1 -5.91 -3.64 6.67
CA MET A 1 -5.88 -3.18 5.28
C MET A 1 -4.68 -2.27 5.10
N GLN A 2 -3.78 -2.53 4.15
CA GLN A 2 -2.70 -1.60 3.78
C GLN A 2 -2.57 -1.52 2.25
N VAL A 3 -1.94 -0.46 1.75
CA VAL A 3 -1.64 -0.28 0.32
C VAL A 3 -0.12 -0.13 0.19
N PHE A 4 0.61 -1.24 0.19
CA PHE A 4 2.08 -1.27 0.17
C PHE A 4 2.63 -0.66 -1.12
N ARG A 5 3.05 0.61 -1.05
CA ARG A 5 3.58 1.40 -2.17
C ARG A 5 5.03 1.85 -1.90
N PRO A 6 6.02 0.93 -1.98
CA PRO A 6 7.44 1.31 -1.84
C PRO A 6 7.93 2.23 -2.97
N TYR A 7 7.13 2.40 -4.02
CA TYR A 7 7.33 3.36 -5.09
C TYR A 7 6.01 4.03 -5.50
N VAL A 8 6.07 5.29 -5.93
CA VAL A 8 4.95 5.96 -6.58
C VAL A 8 4.55 5.19 -7.85
N ASP A 9 5.51 4.63 -8.59
CA ASP A 9 5.22 3.77 -9.73
C ASP A 9 4.52 2.47 -9.31
N TRP A 10 3.37 2.19 -9.94
CA TRP A 10 2.53 1.04 -9.61
C TRP A 10 3.19 -0.29 -9.92
N ALA A 11 3.79 -0.40 -11.11
CA ALA A 11 4.38 -1.64 -11.59
C ALA A 11 5.61 -2.00 -10.78
N ARG A 12 6.47 -1.01 -10.50
CA ARG A 12 7.64 -1.14 -9.64
C ARG A 12 7.25 -1.55 -8.23
N SER A 13 6.20 -0.91 -7.67
CA SER A 13 5.66 -1.31 -6.36
C SER A 13 5.17 -2.76 -6.35
N ALA A 14 4.40 -3.18 -7.34
CA ALA A 14 3.91 -4.56 -7.41
C ALA A 14 5.07 -5.57 -7.57
N ALA A 15 6.05 -5.25 -8.42
CA ALA A 15 7.16 -6.14 -8.76
C ALA A 15 8.03 -6.52 -7.56
N VAL A 16 8.25 -5.59 -6.62
CA VAL A 16 9.10 -5.84 -5.44
C VAL A 16 8.41 -6.57 -4.30
N LEU A 17 7.07 -6.67 -4.31
CA LEU A 17 6.35 -7.34 -3.23
C LEU A 17 6.59 -8.84 -3.28
N ASP A 18 6.83 -9.44 -2.11
CA ASP A 18 6.72 -10.90 -1.96
C ASP A 18 5.29 -11.38 -2.27
N ASP A 19 5.17 -12.66 -2.58
CA ASP A 19 3.91 -13.25 -3.01
C ASP A 19 2.76 -13.12 -1.99
N LEU A 20 3.06 -13.20 -0.69
CA LEU A 20 2.03 -13.06 0.33
C LEU A 20 1.44 -11.65 0.31
N ARG A 21 2.30 -10.63 0.21
CA ARG A 21 1.87 -9.22 0.19
C ARG A 21 1.22 -8.87 -1.14
N LEU A 22 1.83 -9.23 -2.26
CA LEU A 22 1.25 -9.02 -3.60
C LEU A 22 -0.16 -9.64 -3.71
N GLY A 23 -0.32 -10.87 -3.22
CA GLY A 23 -1.61 -11.55 -3.20
C GLY A 23 -2.68 -10.76 -2.42
N LYS A 24 -2.31 -10.22 -1.26
CA LYS A 24 -3.19 -9.37 -0.43
C LYS A 24 -3.50 -8.03 -1.08
N GLN A 25 -2.54 -7.39 -1.75
CA GLN A 25 -2.75 -6.05 -2.34
C GLN A 25 -3.88 -6.00 -3.37
N ARG A 26 -4.12 -7.09 -4.12
CA ARG A 26 -5.29 -7.19 -5.02
C ARG A 26 -6.61 -7.10 -4.26
N VAL A 27 -6.72 -7.77 -3.12
CA VAL A 27 -7.92 -7.75 -2.27
C VAL A 27 -8.07 -6.39 -1.57
N GLU A 28 -6.99 -5.92 -0.94
CA GLU A 28 -6.99 -4.70 -0.12
C GLU A 28 -7.23 -3.44 -0.96
N ALA A 29 -6.70 -3.36 -2.19
CA ALA A 29 -6.99 -2.24 -3.09
C ALA A 29 -8.48 -2.18 -3.46
N LYS A 30 -9.12 -3.32 -3.77
CA LYS A 30 -10.57 -3.37 -4.00
C LYS A 30 -11.37 -3.01 -2.74
N GLN A 31 -10.92 -3.43 -1.56
CA GLN A 31 -11.56 -3.05 -0.30
C GLN A 31 -11.49 -1.54 -0.04
N VAL A 32 -10.37 -0.88 -0.37
CA VAL A 32 -10.24 0.58 -0.31
C VAL A 32 -11.25 1.27 -1.24
N LEU A 33 -11.35 0.83 -2.51
CA LEU A 33 -12.34 1.37 -3.46
C LEU A 33 -13.77 1.20 -2.95
N ASN A 34 -14.11 0.01 -2.47
CA ASN A 34 -15.42 -0.24 -1.89
C ASN A 34 -15.70 0.66 -0.67
N ALA A 35 -14.68 0.94 0.15
CA ALA A 35 -14.82 1.86 1.28
C ALA A 35 -15.09 3.30 0.81
N PHE A 36 -14.47 3.77 -0.28
CA PHE A 36 -14.80 5.07 -0.87
C PHE A 36 -16.26 5.14 -1.31
N PHE A 37 -16.72 4.14 -2.06
CA PHE A 37 -18.08 4.14 -2.58
C PHE A 37 -19.14 4.00 -1.49
N ARG A 38 -18.86 3.28 -0.41
CA ARG A 38 -19.71 3.29 0.80
C ARG A 38 -19.71 4.64 1.49
N LYS A 39 -18.55 5.30 1.59
CA LYS A 39 -18.44 6.63 2.21
C LYS A 39 -19.18 7.72 1.42
N LEU A 40 -19.28 7.54 0.11
CA LEU A 40 -20.09 8.37 -0.80
C LEU A 40 -21.57 7.97 -0.86
N GLY A 41 -21.99 6.92 -0.14
CA GLY A 41 -23.38 6.45 -0.11
C GLY A 41 -23.83 5.68 -1.37
N LEU A 42 -22.90 5.31 -2.25
CA LEU A 42 -23.18 4.62 -3.50
C LEU A 42 -23.33 3.11 -3.33
N ILE A 43 -22.62 2.52 -2.37
CA ILE A 43 -22.82 1.13 -1.94
C ILE A 43 -23.57 1.16 -0.61
N GLN A 44 -24.76 0.54 -0.58
CA GLN A 44 -25.66 0.50 0.58
C GLN A 44 -25.96 -0.95 0.99
N ASP A 45 -24.91 -1.69 1.35
CA ASP A 45 -24.98 -3.10 1.75
C ASP A 45 -25.02 -3.30 3.28
N GLY A 46 -25.22 -2.21 4.04
CA GLY A 46 -25.23 -2.23 5.50
C GLY A 46 -23.83 -2.38 6.14
N LEU A 47 -22.78 -2.64 5.36
CA LEU A 47 -21.43 -2.78 5.87
C LEU A 47 -20.82 -1.39 6.15
N ARG A 48 -20.32 -1.18 7.36
CA ARG A 48 -19.63 0.08 7.76
C ARG A 48 -18.15 -0.11 8.07
N GLY A 49 -17.62 -1.30 7.80
CA GLY A 49 -16.22 -1.62 8.05
C GLY A 49 -15.28 -0.70 7.28
N TRP A 50 -14.19 -0.29 7.93
CA TRP A 50 -13.04 0.39 7.32
C TRP A 50 -13.25 1.84 6.84
N LEU A 51 -14.44 2.44 7.01
CA LEU A 51 -14.71 3.81 6.56
C LEU A 51 -13.82 4.88 7.22
N SER A 52 -13.40 4.64 8.45
CA SER A 52 -12.47 5.48 9.22
C SER A 52 -11.06 4.90 9.24
N HIS A 53 -10.78 3.88 8.42
CA HIS A 53 -9.45 3.30 8.35
C HIS A 53 -8.47 4.34 7.80
N PRO A 54 -7.27 4.54 8.40
CA PRO A 54 -6.42 5.66 8.02
C PRO A 54 -5.98 5.64 6.54
N ILE A 55 -5.77 4.47 5.95
CA ILE A 55 -5.48 4.37 4.49
C ILE A 55 -6.68 4.80 3.63
N VAL A 56 -7.91 4.53 4.07
CA VAL A 56 -9.09 5.05 3.36
C VAL A 56 -9.11 6.56 3.47
N LEU A 57 -8.89 7.12 4.67
CA LEU A 57 -8.88 8.56 4.87
C LEU A 57 -7.76 9.27 4.08
N LEU A 58 -6.55 8.70 4.05
CA LEU A 58 -5.42 9.22 3.28
C LEU A 58 -5.76 9.38 1.79
N TYR A 59 -6.43 8.39 1.21
CA TYR A 59 -6.77 8.40 -0.21
C TYR A 59 -8.13 9.04 -0.52
N PHE A 60 -8.99 9.27 0.46
CA PHE A 60 -10.32 9.85 0.25
C PHE A 60 -10.29 11.37 0.04
N ASN A 61 -9.18 12.04 0.40
CA ASN A 61 -8.92 13.46 0.18
C ASN A 61 -10.16 14.36 0.35
N ASN A 62 -10.68 14.40 1.58
CA ASN A 62 -11.78 15.27 1.98
C ASN A 62 -13.05 15.20 1.10
N GLY A 63 -13.33 14.05 0.47
CA GLY A 63 -14.52 13.87 -0.35
C GLY A 63 -14.24 13.62 -1.82
N LYS A 64 -13.00 13.86 -2.28
CA LYS A 64 -12.56 13.62 -3.67
C LYS A 64 -11.49 12.54 -3.70
N PRO A 65 -11.85 11.26 -3.72
CA PRO A 65 -10.88 10.18 -3.59
C PRO A 65 -9.93 10.09 -4.81
N TYR A 66 -8.67 9.68 -4.55
CA TYR A 66 -7.69 9.31 -5.56
C TYR A 66 -7.99 7.92 -6.15
N ILE A 67 -9.14 7.78 -6.80
CA ILE A 67 -9.63 6.48 -7.32
C ILE A 67 -8.67 5.90 -8.35
N ASP A 68 -8.23 6.72 -9.30
CA ASP A 68 -7.44 6.23 -10.44
C ASP A 68 -6.06 5.72 -9.99
N ASP A 69 -5.48 6.28 -8.91
CA ASP A 69 -4.24 5.77 -8.31
C ASP A 69 -4.39 4.38 -7.69
N ILE A 70 -5.50 4.14 -6.97
CA ILE A 70 -5.78 2.82 -6.40
C ILE A 70 -6.12 1.81 -7.50
N VAL A 71 -6.87 2.21 -8.53
CA VAL A 71 -7.20 1.36 -9.68
C VAL A 71 -5.94 0.97 -10.46
N GLY A 72 -5.05 1.93 -10.73
CA GLY A 72 -3.77 1.69 -11.38
C GLY A 72 -2.91 0.71 -10.59
N PHE A 73 -2.81 0.89 -9.28
CA PHE A 73 -2.07 -0.03 -8.41
C PHE A 73 -2.71 -1.43 -8.33
N PHE A 74 -4.05 -1.52 -8.27
CA PHE A 74 -4.76 -2.80 -8.33
C PHE A 74 -4.39 -3.58 -9.60
N HIS A 75 -4.44 -2.92 -10.76
CA HIS A 75 -4.10 -3.55 -12.04
C HIS A 75 -2.63 -3.97 -12.10
N ALA A 76 -1.71 -3.14 -11.61
CA ALA A 76 -0.31 -3.53 -11.51
C ALA A 76 -0.11 -4.79 -10.65
N CYS A 77 -0.80 -4.89 -9.51
CA CYS A 77 -0.75 -6.07 -8.65
C CYS A 77 -1.34 -7.32 -9.34
N VAL A 78 -2.46 -7.18 -10.05
CA VAL A 78 -3.07 -8.28 -10.81
C VAL A 78 -2.14 -8.74 -11.94
N ASN A 79 -1.55 -7.80 -12.68
CA ASN A 79 -0.65 -8.09 -13.79
C ASN A 79 0.60 -8.80 -13.29
N GLU A 80 1.24 -8.31 -12.23
CA GLU A 80 2.40 -8.94 -11.63
C GLU A 80 2.06 -10.34 -11.07
N TRP A 81 0.91 -10.50 -10.43
CA TRP A 81 0.45 -11.79 -9.93
C TRP A 81 0.30 -12.83 -11.05
N LYS A 82 -0.32 -12.44 -12.16
CA LYS A 82 -0.47 -13.29 -13.36
C LYS A 82 0.88 -13.57 -14.01
N ARG A 83 1.76 -12.57 -14.09
CA ARG A 83 3.13 -12.72 -14.65
C ARG A 83 3.94 -13.77 -13.88
N ARG A 84 3.72 -13.90 -12.57
CA ARG A 84 4.31 -14.95 -11.72
C ARG A 84 3.64 -16.33 -11.88
N GLY A 85 2.79 -16.53 -12.89
CA GLY A 85 2.13 -17.79 -13.20
C GLY A 85 0.96 -18.12 -12.27
N LYS A 86 0.43 -17.15 -11.51
CA LYS A 86 -0.60 -17.38 -10.51
C LYS A 86 -2.00 -17.05 -11.03
N GLN A 87 -2.99 -17.85 -10.64
CA GLN A 87 -4.39 -17.65 -11.02
C GLN A 87 -5.02 -16.44 -10.32
N ASN A 88 -5.86 -15.68 -11.03
CA ASN A 88 -6.54 -14.50 -10.52
C ASN A 88 -8.05 -14.56 -10.75
N PHE A 89 -8.81 -14.39 -9.67
CA PHE A 89 -10.28 -14.37 -9.67
C PHE A 89 -10.88 -13.04 -9.19
N ILE A 90 -10.03 -12.02 -8.96
CA ILE A 90 -10.46 -10.70 -8.47
C ILE A 90 -10.44 -9.71 -9.63
N ASN A 91 -11.50 -8.93 -9.79
CA ASN A 91 -11.64 -7.83 -10.74
C ASN A 91 -12.41 -6.65 -10.09
N LEU A 92 -12.59 -5.57 -10.84
CA LEU A 92 -13.33 -4.37 -10.42
C LEU A 92 -14.65 -4.20 -11.20
N ASP A 93 -15.13 -5.23 -11.87
CA ASP A 93 -16.26 -5.10 -12.81
C ASP A 93 -17.56 -4.73 -12.10
N ASP A 94 -17.76 -5.25 -10.89
CA ASP A 94 -18.90 -4.97 -10.00
C ASP A 94 -18.96 -3.50 -9.53
N ILE A 95 -17.85 -2.77 -9.55
CA ILE A 95 -17.77 -1.36 -9.12
C ILE A 95 -17.35 -0.40 -10.23
N ARG A 96 -17.25 -0.89 -11.47
CA ARG A 96 -16.79 -0.12 -12.63
C ARG A 96 -17.63 1.14 -12.88
N HIS A 97 -18.94 1.04 -12.74
CA HIS A 97 -19.86 2.15 -12.94
C HIS A 97 -19.62 3.27 -11.91
N PHE A 98 -19.38 2.94 -10.64
CA PHE A 98 -19.02 3.93 -9.62
C PHE A 98 -17.67 4.60 -9.93
N ILE A 99 -16.69 3.84 -10.40
CA ILE A 99 -15.38 4.38 -10.82
C ILE A 99 -15.56 5.43 -11.93
N GLN A 100 -16.57 5.31 -12.79
CA GLN A 100 -16.80 6.24 -13.90
C GLN A 100 -17.59 7.49 -13.50
N MET A 101 -18.48 7.38 -12.51
CA MET A 101 -19.42 8.44 -12.15
C MET A 101 -18.93 9.39 -11.05
N VAL A 102 -18.00 8.94 -10.20
CA VAL A 102 -17.52 9.71 -9.04
C VAL A 102 -16.52 10.78 -9.46
N GLU A 103 -16.65 11.98 -8.90
CA GLU A 103 -15.62 13.02 -8.99
C GLU A 103 -14.35 12.57 -8.24
N LYS A 104 -13.20 12.65 -8.91
CA LYS A 104 -11.94 12.09 -8.43
C LYS A 104 -10.89 13.18 -8.30
N GLU A 105 -10.00 13.02 -7.35
CA GLU A 105 -8.78 13.82 -7.32
C GLU A 105 -7.73 13.19 -8.27
N PRO A 106 -7.09 13.97 -9.17
CA PRO A 106 -6.00 13.48 -10.00
C PRO A 106 -4.73 13.21 -9.18
N GLY A 107 -3.84 12.37 -9.71
CA GLY A 107 -2.54 12.11 -9.09
C GLY A 107 -2.62 11.12 -7.93
N THR A 108 -1.80 11.31 -6.89
CA THR A 108 -1.64 10.37 -5.78
C THR A 108 -1.36 11.13 -4.47
N PRO A 109 -1.79 10.61 -3.30
CA PRO A 109 -1.35 11.13 -2.01
C PRO A 109 0.08 10.67 -1.66
N MET A 110 0.68 9.80 -2.49
CA MET A 110 2.01 9.26 -2.24
C MET A 110 3.10 10.30 -2.48
N THR A 111 3.98 10.40 -1.49
CA THR A 111 5.20 11.22 -1.54
C THR A 111 6.40 10.31 -1.34
N HIS A 112 7.59 10.83 -1.60
CA HIS A 112 8.83 10.09 -1.35
C HIS A 112 8.97 9.63 0.12
N LEU A 113 8.47 10.42 1.07
CA LEU A 113 8.42 10.01 2.48
C LEU A 113 7.59 8.72 2.67
N HIS A 114 6.48 8.57 1.95
CA HIS A 114 5.69 7.35 2.00
C HIS A 114 6.44 6.15 1.42
N GLU A 115 7.17 6.35 0.31
CA GLU A 115 7.99 5.29 -0.29
C GLU A 115 9.00 4.75 0.73
N ILE A 116 9.74 5.63 1.40
CA ILE A 116 10.72 5.27 2.44
C ILE A 116 10.04 4.48 3.56
N GLU A 117 8.89 4.95 4.07
CA GLU A 117 8.20 4.27 5.17
C GLU A 117 7.60 2.92 4.76
N TYR A 118 7.14 2.78 3.51
CA TYR A 118 6.72 1.47 3.00
C TYR A 118 7.90 0.52 2.84
N ARG A 119 9.05 0.96 2.30
CA ARG A 119 10.28 0.14 2.25
C ARG A 119 10.71 -0.28 3.65
N ARG A 120 10.68 0.65 4.62
CA ARG A 120 10.95 0.37 6.05
C ARG A 120 10.05 -0.73 6.59
N ILE A 121 8.73 -0.64 6.37
CA ILE A 121 7.80 -1.68 6.84
C ILE A 121 8.09 -3.01 6.17
N LEU A 122 8.27 -3.03 4.85
CA LEU A 122 8.54 -4.26 4.11
C LEU A 122 9.83 -4.93 4.62
N LEU A 123 10.90 -4.16 4.84
CA LEU A 123 12.13 -4.64 5.48
C LEU A 123 11.89 -5.19 6.89
N ILE A 124 11.07 -4.55 7.74
CA ILE A 124 10.75 -5.11 9.07
C ILE A 124 9.99 -6.44 8.93
N LYS A 125 9.11 -6.51 7.95
CA LYS A 125 8.19 -7.62 7.73
C LYS A 125 8.88 -8.87 7.15
N ASP A 126 9.86 -8.71 6.28
CA ASP A 126 10.75 -9.80 5.80
C ASP A 126 12.13 -9.26 5.40
N PRO A 127 13.06 -9.09 6.36
CA PRO A 127 14.36 -8.50 6.06
C PRO A 127 15.15 -9.29 5.00
N LYS A 128 15.05 -10.62 5.01
CA LYS A 128 15.83 -11.48 4.10
C LYS A 128 15.36 -11.35 2.66
N HIS A 129 14.05 -11.25 2.45
CA HIS A 129 13.52 -11.01 1.12
C HIS A 129 13.91 -9.61 0.64
N TYR A 130 13.56 -8.58 1.39
CA TYR A 130 13.62 -7.20 0.90
C TYR A 130 15.03 -6.62 0.79
N VAL A 131 16.01 -7.12 1.56
CA VAL A 131 17.43 -6.75 1.35
C VAL A 131 17.95 -7.21 -0.02
N ARG A 132 17.40 -8.27 -0.60
CA ARG A 132 17.80 -8.77 -1.93
C ARG A 132 17.05 -8.09 -3.08
N VAL A 133 15.94 -7.44 -2.77
CA VAL A 133 15.02 -6.88 -3.78
C VAL A 133 15.21 -5.38 -3.92
N PHE A 134 15.43 -4.66 -2.81
CA PHE A 134 15.70 -3.24 -2.87
C PHE A 134 17.18 -2.96 -3.23
N PRO A 135 17.45 -1.94 -4.07
CA PRO A 135 18.79 -1.40 -4.25
C PRO A 135 19.44 -1.04 -2.92
N CYS A 136 20.77 -1.19 -2.82
CA CYS A 136 21.50 -0.92 -1.59
C CYS A 136 21.29 0.51 -1.09
N GLU A 137 21.26 1.46 -2.03
CA GLU A 137 21.08 2.89 -1.79
C GLU A 137 19.73 3.18 -1.13
N GLU A 138 18.67 2.48 -1.54
CA GLU A 138 17.33 2.63 -0.95
C GLU A 138 17.25 2.02 0.46
N ILE A 139 18.03 0.98 0.74
CA ILE A 139 18.11 0.41 2.09
C ILE A 139 18.90 1.35 3.02
N ILE A 140 19.99 1.94 2.51
CA ILE A 140 20.76 2.96 3.23
C ILE A 140 19.88 4.18 3.53
N GLU A 141 19.14 4.68 2.55
CA GLU A 141 18.18 5.79 2.74
C GLU A 141 17.18 5.50 3.86
N VAL A 142 16.62 4.28 3.91
CA VAL A 142 15.75 3.85 5.02
C VAL A 142 16.50 3.89 6.36
N LEU A 143 17.75 3.44 6.42
CA LEU A 143 18.53 3.38 7.65
C LEU A 143 19.02 4.75 8.15
N GLU A 144 19.12 5.73 7.24
CA GLU A 144 19.62 7.08 7.51
C GLU A 144 18.49 8.11 7.70
N THR A 145 17.29 7.81 7.18
CA THR A 145 16.11 8.64 7.39
C THR A 145 15.43 8.28 8.71
N GLU A 146 15.30 9.25 9.61
CA GLU A 146 14.55 9.12 10.86
C GLU A 146 13.09 8.74 10.56
N PRO A 147 12.51 7.72 11.22
CA PRO A 147 11.17 7.26 10.90
C PRO A 147 10.13 8.35 11.19
N VAL A 148 9.24 8.61 10.23
CA VAL A 148 8.12 9.56 10.40
C VAL A 148 6.80 8.82 10.52
N ARG A 149 6.01 9.13 11.53
CA ARG A 149 4.71 8.46 11.77
C ARG A 149 3.70 8.84 10.69
N ILE A 150 3.23 7.85 9.97
CA ILE A 150 2.14 7.94 8.99
C ILE A 150 1.02 6.98 9.42
N ASN A 151 -0.14 7.55 9.72
CA ASN A 151 -1.29 6.78 10.19
C ASN A 151 -1.76 5.77 9.13
N GLY A 152 -1.97 4.52 9.54
CA GLY A 152 -2.32 3.41 8.65
C GLY A 152 -1.15 2.75 7.93
N VAL A 153 0.04 3.34 8.01
CA VAL A 153 1.26 2.81 7.40
C VAL A 153 2.12 2.17 8.50
N ASN A 154 2.71 2.97 9.39
CA ASN A 154 3.78 2.54 10.29
C ASN A 154 3.54 2.89 11.77
N SER A 155 2.34 3.28 12.18
CA SER A 155 2.09 3.75 13.57
C SER A 155 2.61 2.79 14.65
N TRP A 156 2.46 1.48 14.44
CA TRP A 156 2.90 0.42 15.34
C TRP A 156 4.44 0.34 15.53
N VAL A 157 5.22 0.93 14.62
CA VAL A 157 6.68 1.05 14.77
C VAL A 157 7.01 1.95 15.96
N PHE A 158 6.23 3.00 16.18
CA PHE A 158 6.41 3.97 17.26
C PHE A 158 5.90 3.44 18.61
N ASP A 159 4.92 2.53 18.57
CA ASP A 159 4.38 1.88 19.77
C ASP A 159 5.39 0.88 20.37
N ASN A 160 6.42 0.46 19.61
CA ASN A 160 7.47 -0.45 20.10
C ASN A 160 8.90 -0.04 19.65
N PRO A 161 9.49 0.99 20.27
CA PRO A 161 10.82 1.50 19.90
C PRO A 161 11.96 0.49 20.07
N ARG A 162 11.84 -0.44 21.02
CA ARG A 162 12.87 -1.47 21.28
C ARG A 162 12.95 -2.46 20.13
N MET A 163 11.80 -2.95 19.66
CA MET A 163 11.71 -3.80 18.48
C MET A 163 12.32 -3.10 17.27
N TYR A 164 11.97 -1.83 17.05
CA TYR A 164 12.49 -1.07 15.91
C TYR A 164 14.02 -0.91 15.95
N ARG A 165 14.60 -0.52 17.11
CA ARG A 165 16.06 -0.45 17.27
C ARG A 165 16.77 -1.79 17.02
N SER A 166 16.17 -2.89 17.47
CA SER A 166 16.70 -4.23 17.23
C SER A 166 16.68 -4.59 15.73
N PHE A 167 15.58 -4.25 15.04
CA PHE A 167 15.48 -4.39 13.60
C PHE A 167 16.57 -3.60 12.86
N VAL A 168 16.77 -2.32 13.19
CA VAL A 168 17.81 -1.48 12.57
C VAL A 168 19.20 -2.10 12.75
N LYS A 169 19.54 -2.53 13.97
CA LYS A 169 20.83 -3.19 14.25
C LYS A 169 21.01 -4.47 13.45
N LYS A 170 19.94 -5.26 13.27
CA LYS A 170 19.97 -6.49 12.48
C LYS A 170 20.14 -6.18 10.99
N LEU A 171 19.40 -5.21 10.47
CA LEU A 171 19.45 -4.82 9.06
C LEU A 171 20.85 -4.32 8.69
N ARG A 172 21.48 -3.50 9.55
CA ARG A 172 22.88 -3.04 9.36
C ARG A 172 23.92 -4.16 9.33
N ARG A 173 23.62 -5.35 9.85
CA ARG A 173 24.53 -6.52 9.79
C ARG A 173 24.31 -7.38 8.54
N MET A 174 23.26 -7.11 7.78
CA MET A 174 22.92 -7.84 6.55
C MET A 174 23.46 -7.14 5.30
N LEU A 175 23.85 -5.88 5.44
CA LEU A 175 24.62 -5.10 4.47
C LEU A 175 26.11 -5.33 4.73
#